data_AF-X1AB02-F1
#
_entry.id   AF-X1AB02-F1
#
_cell.length_a   1.000
_cell.length_b   1.000
_cell.length_c   1.000
_cell.angle_alpha   90.00
_cell.angle_beta   90.00
_cell.angle_gamma   90.00
#
_symmetry.space_group_name_H-M   'P 1'
#
loop_
_entity.id
_entity.type
_entity.pdbx_description
1 polymer ?
#
loop_
_entity_poly.entity_id
_entity_poly.type
_entity_poly.pdbx_seq_one_letter_code
_entity_poly.pdbx_strand_id
1 'polypeptide(L)'
;AGRTLNSGPQFVVVENPQQSPQGPIEMPPFMIFSLIFFPILIAVVVGLAVYGFFFYKKQEEESRVVAIPLESKILNLKILKESGRLEESLSYLFNAIYMDLVNAKYNRVRKDNETIRDFAIISVKELKLTPASIYPFIQQVEQIIYGKPFKITEEDFYKTCELFSPIYFQLTRHNFVLNF
;
A
#
# COMPACT_ATOMS: atom_id res chain seq x y z
N ALA A 1 82.08 19.90 77.28
CA ALA A 1 80.61 19.85 77.44
C ALA A 1 80.04 21.13 76.86
N GLY A 2 79.10 21.18 75.91
CA GLY A 2 78.42 20.20 75.09
C GLY A 2 77.67 21.02 74.03
N ARG A 3 77.86 20.73 72.74
CA ARG A 3 77.06 21.31 71.66
C ARG A 3 75.86 20.39 71.45
N THR A 4 74.67 20.83 71.81
CA THR A 4 73.43 20.12 71.48
C THR A 4 72.99 20.51 70.07
N LEU A 5 73.13 19.55 69.15
CA LEU A 5 72.62 19.58 67.79
C LEU A 5 71.10 19.41 67.86
N ASN A 6 70.35 20.47 67.56
CA ASN A 6 68.89 20.40 67.50
C ASN A 6 68.50 19.74 66.15
N SER A 7 68.32 18.43 66.18
CA SER A 7 67.92 17.61 65.03
C SER A 7 66.39 17.50 65.04
N GLY A 8 65.71 18.50 64.49
CA GLY A 8 64.28 18.40 64.21
C GLY A 8 64.03 17.56 62.95
N PRO A 9 62.94 16.78 62.86
CA PRO A 9 62.62 16.01 61.66
C PRO A 9 62.34 16.96 60.49
N GLN A 10 63.05 16.78 59.37
CA GLN A 10 62.69 17.43 58.11
C GLN A 10 61.48 16.71 57.52
N PHE A 11 60.32 17.36 57.57
CA PHE A 11 59.17 16.96 56.78
C PHE A 11 59.43 17.38 55.33
N VAL A 12 59.80 16.40 54.49
CA VAL A 12 59.75 16.58 53.04
C VAL A 12 58.29 16.54 52.64
N VAL A 13 57.72 17.72 52.35
CA VAL A 13 56.41 17.83 51.71
C VAL A 13 56.55 17.23 50.31
N VAL A 14 56.00 16.04 50.11
CA VAL A 14 55.79 15.51 48.77
C VAL A 14 54.66 16.35 48.18
N GLU A 15 55.01 17.34 47.36
CA GLU A 15 54.07 18.01 46.48
C GLU A 15 53.49 16.96 45.54
N ASN A 16 52.27 16.51 45.84
CA ASN A 16 51.48 15.76 44.88
C ASN A 16 51.27 16.71 43.70
N PRO A 17 51.71 16.39 42.47
CA PRO A 17 51.50 17.28 41.34
C PRO A 17 50.00 17.54 41.23
N GLN A 18 49.61 18.79 41.43
CA GLN A 18 48.26 19.28 41.27
C GLN A 18 47.71 18.74 39.95
N GLN A 19 46.62 17.97 40.03
CA GLN A 19 45.72 17.81 38.90
C GLN A 19 45.27 19.22 38.50
N SER A 20 45.84 19.72 37.42
CA SER A 20 45.44 20.96 36.78
C SER A 20 43.93 20.92 36.48
N PRO A 21 43.21 22.05 36.64
CA PRO A 21 41.79 22.11 36.31
C PRO A 21 41.64 21.73 34.83
N GLN A 22 40.81 20.74 34.52
CA GLN A 22 40.42 20.46 33.14
C GLN A 22 39.76 21.74 32.59
N GLY A 23 40.45 22.43 31.68
CA GLY A 23 39.88 23.55 30.95
C GLY A 23 38.64 23.11 30.17
N PRO A 24 37.80 24.06 29.71
CA PRO A 24 36.62 23.74 28.92
C PRO A 24 37.03 22.86 27.73
N ILE A 25 36.32 21.76 27.53
CA ILE A 25 36.57 20.81 26.44
C ILE A 25 36.32 21.53 25.11
N GLU A 26 37.38 22.05 24.48
CA GLU A 26 37.32 22.58 23.12
C GLU A 26 37.20 21.40 22.16
N MET A 27 35.98 21.09 21.74
CA MET A 27 35.75 20.09 20.70
C MET A 27 36.32 20.61 19.38
N PRO A 28 37.13 19.80 18.66
CA PRO A 28 37.61 20.17 17.34
C PRO A 28 36.44 20.50 16.39
N PRO A 29 36.57 21.49 15.50
CA PRO A 29 35.50 21.90 14.59
C PRO A 29 34.88 20.76 13.77
N PHE A 30 35.67 19.73 13.42
CA PHE A 30 35.18 18.57 12.67
C PHE A 30 34.21 17.68 13.48
N MET A 31 34.34 17.62 14.81
CA MET A 31 33.40 16.87 15.66
C MET A 31 32.05 17.57 15.75
N ILE A 32 32.06 18.91 15.87
CA ILE A 32 30.84 19.72 15.87
C ILE A 32 30.11 19.59 14.53
N PHE A 33 30.85 19.69 13.42
CA PHE A 33 30.30 19.46 12.08
C PHE A 33 29.67 18.06 11.96
N SER A 34 30.38 17.02 12.39
CA SER A 34 29.90 15.63 12.33
C SER A 34 28.63 15.42 13.15
N LEU A 35 28.56 16.00 14.36
CA LEU A 35 27.39 15.91 15.24
C LEU A 35 26.13 16.53 14.63
N ILE A 36 26.26 17.52 13.74
CA ILE A 36 25.14 18.17 13.06
C ILE A 36 24.85 17.47 11.71
N PHE A 37 25.90 17.14 10.97
CA PHE A 37 25.80 16.59 9.62
C PHE A 37 25.18 15.18 9.61
N PHE A 38 25.64 14.27 10.48
CA PHE A 38 25.16 12.89 10.47
C PHE A 38 23.66 12.76 10.81
N PRO A 39 23.08 13.46 11.80
CA PRO A 39 21.63 13.43 12.04
C PRO A 39 20.81 13.94 10.85
N ILE A 40 21.26 15.01 10.20
CA ILE A 40 20.60 15.55 9.00
C ILE A 40 20.66 14.52 7.86
N LEU A 41 21.84 13.93 7.64
CA LEU A 41 22.03 12.90 6.63
C LEU A 41 21.13 11.68 6.88
N ILE A 42 21.05 11.21 8.13
CA ILE A 42 20.17 10.10 8.52
C ILE A 42 18.71 10.47 8.24
N ALA A 43 18.27 11.66 8.63
CA ALA A 43 16.89 12.11 8.39
C ALA A 43 16.55 12.14 6.88
N VAL A 44 17.49 12.62 6.04
CA VAL A 44 17.31 12.63 4.58
C VAL A 44 17.24 11.20 4.02
N VAL A 45 18.15 10.31 4.43
CA VAL A 45 18.17 8.92 3.97
C VAL A 45 16.90 8.17 4.37
N VAL A 46 16.44 8.35 5.61
CA VAL A 46 15.18 7.76 6.08
C VAL A 46 13.99 8.32 5.29
N GLY A 47 13.95 9.64 5.08
CA GLY A 47 12.91 10.28 4.27
C GLY A 47 12.86 9.74 2.85
N LEU A 48 14.01 9.58 2.20
CA LEU A 48 14.11 9.01 0.85
C LEU A 48 13.75 7.52 0.82
N ALA A 49 14.15 6.74 1.81
CA ALA A 49 13.81 5.32 1.89
C ALA A 49 12.30 5.12 2.07
N VAL A 50 11.67 5.90 2.94
CA VAL A 50 10.22 5.90 3.14
C VAL A 50 9.51 6.34 1.87
N TYR A 51 9.92 7.46 1.27
CA TYR A 51 9.35 7.97 0.02
C TYR A 51 9.45 6.94 -1.12
N GLY A 52 10.64 6.35 -1.30
CA GLY A 52 10.88 5.29 -2.27
C GLY A 52 9.98 4.09 -2.02
N PHE A 53 9.89 3.59 -0.79
CA PHE A 53 9.01 2.47 -0.44
C PHE A 53 7.53 2.73 -0.80
N PHE A 54 7.00 3.91 -0.47
CA PHE A 54 5.62 4.28 -0.84
C PHE A 54 5.44 4.40 -2.36
N PHE A 55 6.44 4.92 -3.09
CA PHE A 55 6.38 5.08 -4.54
C PHE A 55 6.49 3.76 -5.30
N TYR A 56 7.39 2.86 -4.88
CA TYR A 56 7.55 1.53 -5.46
C TYR A 56 6.30 0.67 -5.27
N LYS A 57 5.70 0.71 -4.08
CA LYS A 57 4.46 -0.03 -3.80
C LYS A 57 3.33 0.38 -4.77
N LYS A 58 3.21 1.66 -5.07
CA LYS A 58 2.20 2.17 -6.01
C LYS A 58 2.44 1.69 -7.45
N GLN A 59 3.70 1.66 -7.90
CA GLN A 59 4.03 1.17 -9.25
C GLN A 59 3.79 -0.32 -9.42
N GLU A 60 4.02 -1.12 -8.38
CA GLU A 60 3.79 -2.56 -8.44
C GLU A 60 2.30 -2.89 -8.61
N GLU A 61 1.43 -2.15 -7.92
CA GLU A 61 -0.03 -2.25 -8.06
C GLU A 61 -0.50 -1.86 -9.48
N GLU A 62 0.04 -0.77 -10.05
CA GLU A 62 -0.29 -0.34 -11.42
C GLU A 62 0.20 -1.35 -12.47
N SER A 63 1.40 -1.91 -12.30
CA SER A 63 1.98 -2.88 -13.24
C SER A 63 1.21 -4.21 -13.27
N ARG A 64 0.70 -4.66 -12.12
CA ARG A 64 -0.09 -5.90 -12.03
C ARG A 64 -1.43 -5.79 -12.76
N VAL A 65 -2.07 -4.63 -12.72
CA VAL A 65 -3.33 -4.39 -13.44
C VAL A 65 -3.10 -4.37 -14.95
N VAL A 66 -1.98 -3.80 -15.42
CA VAL A 66 -1.59 -3.81 -16.84
C VAL A 66 -1.28 -5.23 -17.36
N ALA A 67 -0.86 -6.15 -16.49
CA ALA A 67 -0.56 -7.53 -16.88
C ALA A 67 -1.80 -8.38 -17.20
N ILE A 68 -3.01 -7.94 -16.84
CA ILE A 68 -4.23 -8.67 -17.19
C ILE A 68 -4.53 -8.45 -18.68
N PRO A 69 -4.76 -9.51 -19.48
CA PRO A 69 -5.17 -9.37 -20.88
C PRO A 69 -6.65 -8.94 -20.98
N LEU A 70 -6.91 -7.67 -20.65
CA LEU A 70 -8.27 -7.12 -20.56
C LEU A 70 -8.99 -7.17 -21.89
N GLU A 71 -8.30 -6.91 -23.01
CA GLU A 71 -8.86 -6.94 -24.36
C GLU A 71 -9.46 -8.31 -24.69
N SER A 72 -8.74 -9.39 -24.36
CA SER A 72 -9.23 -10.76 -24.57
C SER A 72 -10.45 -11.06 -23.69
N LYS A 73 -10.46 -10.56 -22.45
CA LYS A 73 -11.61 -10.75 -21.56
C LYS A 73 -12.84 -9.98 -22.06
N ILE A 74 -12.67 -8.74 -22.55
CA ILE A 74 -13.77 -7.97 -23.16
C ILE A 74 -14.27 -8.66 -24.44
N LEU A 75 -13.38 -9.22 -25.26
CA LEU A 75 -13.78 -10.01 -26.44
C LEU A 75 -14.59 -11.24 -26.05
N ASN A 76 -14.18 -11.98 -25.01
CA ASN A 76 -14.93 -13.14 -24.52
C ASN A 76 -16.31 -12.73 -23.98
N LEU A 77 -16.38 -11.60 -23.25
CA LEU A 77 -17.64 -11.03 -22.79
C LEU A 77 -18.57 -10.72 -23.97
N LYS A 78 -18.04 -10.11 -25.05
CA LYS A 78 -18.78 -9.85 -26.30
C LYS A 78 -19.32 -11.13 -26.92
N ILE A 79 -18.48 -12.16 -27.07
CA ILE A 79 -18.89 -13.45 -27.66
C ILE A 79 -20.01 -14.11 -26.84
N LEU A 80 -19.92 -14.08 -25.51
CA LEU A 80 -20.96 -14.62 -24.64
C LEU A 80 -22.28 -13.85 -24.82
N LYS A 81 -22.22 -12.53 -24.93
CA LYS A 81 -23.40 -11.69 -25.21
C LYS A 81 -24.00 -12.01 -26.58
N GLU A 82 -23.20 -12.00 -27.64
CA GLU A 82 -23.66 -12.20 -29.03
C GLU A 82 -24.21 -13.61 -29.28
N SER A 83 -23.74 -14.61 -28.54
CA SER A 83 -24.27 -15.97 -28.58
C SER A 83 -25.58 -16.16 -27.78
N GLY A 84 -26.13 -15.10 -27.21
CA GLY A 84 -27.38 -15.13 -26.42
C GLY A 84 -27.20 -15.65 -24.99
N ARG A 85 -25.96 -15.90 -24.54
CA ARG A 85 -25.62 -16.44 -23.22
C ARG A 85 -25.49 -15.30 -22.20
N LEU A 86 -26.55 -14.50 -22.04
CA LEU A 86 -26.53 -13.28 -21.21
C LEU A 86 -26.18 -13.55 -19.75
N GLU A 87 -26.74 -14.62 -19.15
CA GLU A 87 -26.41 -15.04 -17.79
C GLU A 87 -24.91 -15.30 -17.61
N GLU A 88 -24.34 -16.05 -18.55
CA GLU A 88 -22.95 -16.43 -18.52
C GLU A 88 -22.04 -15.23 -18.77
N SER A 89 -22.46 -14.30 -19.64
CA SER A 89 -21.74 -13.05 -19.87
C SER A 89 -21.65 -12.20 -18.59
N LEU A 90 -22.73 -12.10 -17.81
CA LEU A 90 -22.74 -11.34 -16.56
C LEU A 90 -22.00 -12.06 -15.44
N SER A 91 -22.11 -13.40 -15.39
CA SER A 91 -21.30 -14.22 -14.50
C SER A 91 -19.81 -14.12 -14.82
N TYR A 92 -19.44 -14.00 -16.10
CA TYR A 92 -18.08 -13.79 -16.55
C TYR A 92 -17.57 -12.39 -16.20
N LEU A 93 -18.40 -11.35 -16.38
CA LEU A 93 -18.08 -9.99 -15.97
C LEU A 93 -17.70 -9.91 -14.48
N PHE A 94 -18.46 -10.60 -13.62
CA PHE A 94 -18.16 -10.65 -12.20
C PHE A 94 -16.95 -11.53 -11.87
N ASN A 95 -16.99 -12.82 -12.24
CA ASN A 95 -16.01 -13.80 -11.77
C ASN A 95 -14.65 -13.71 -12.47
N ALA A 96 -14.60 -13.27 -13.73
CA ALA A 96 -13.37 -13.29 -14.53
C ALA A 96 -12.81 -11.89 -14.83
N ILE A 97 -13.63 -10.84 -14.80
CA ILE A 97 -13.15 -9.46 -15.02
C ILE A 97 -13.01 -8.74 -13.68
N TYR A 98 -14.12 -8.56 -12.95
CA TYR A 98 -14.10 -7.83 -11.69
C TYR A 98 -13.17 -8.47 -10.64
N MET A 99 -13.30 -9.79 -10.41
CA MET A 99 -12.43 -10.49 -9.45
C MET A 99 -10.95 -10.41 -9.81
N ASP A 100 -10.61 -10.60 -11.08
CA ASP A 100 -9.21 -10.54 -11.53
C ASP A 100 -8.64 -9.13 -11.36
N LEU A 101 -9.42 -8.09 -11.68
CA LEU A 101 -9.00 -6.70 -11.47
C LEU A 101 -8.79 -6.38 -9.99
N VAL A 102 -9.68 -6.86 -9.11
CA VAL A 102 -9.52 -6.70 -7.66
C VAL A 102 -8.28 -7.45 -7.16
N ASN A 103 -8.05 -8.66 -7.65
CA ASN A 103 -6.87 -9.45 -7.30
C ASN A 103 -5.58 -8.78 -7.80
N ALA A 104 -5.53 -8.30 -9.04
CA ALA A 104 -4.34 -7.64 -9.56
C ALA A 104 -4.00 -6.35 -8.80
N LYS A 105 -5.01 -5.55 -8.46
CA LYS A 105 -4.80 -4.27 -7.78
C LYS A 105 -4.52 -4.41 -6.29
N TYR A 106 -5.23 -5.29 -5.60
CA TYR A 106 -5.24 -5.36 -4.14
C TYR A 106 -4.72 -6.69 -3.59
N ASN A 107 -4.33 -7.63 -4.46
CA ASN A 107 -3.94 -9.00 -4.10
C ASN A 107 -5.01 -9.71 -3.24
N ARG A 108 -6.29 -9.42 -3.54
CA ARG A 108 -7.45 -9.91 -2.81
C ARG A 108 -8.26 -10.86 -3.68
N VAL A 109 -8.31 -12.12 -3.27
CA VAL A 109 -9.12 -13.18 -3.89
C VAL A 109 -10.28 -13.52 -2.98
N ARG A 110 -11.52 -13.59 -3.50
CA ARG A 110 -12.70 -14.02 -2.73
C ARG A 110 -12.50 -15.44 -2.20
N LYS A 111 -12.73 -15.66 -0.90
CA LYS A 111 -12.66 -16.99 -0.30
C LYS A 111 -13.92 -17.79 -0.59
N ASP A 112 -13.83 -19.11 -0.59
CA ASP A 112 -14.96 -19.99 -0.90
C ASP A 112 -16.13 -19.84 0.08
N ASN A 113 -15.85 -19.44 1.32
CA ASN A 113 -16.86 -19.19 2.35
C ASN A 113 -17.41 -17.76 2.35
N GLU A 114 -16.93 -16.87 1.47
CA GLU A 114 -17.40 -15.49 1.37
C GLU A 114 -18.51 -15.37 0.34
N THR A 115 -19.66 -14.81 0.75
CA THR A 115 -20.72 -14.51 -0.21
C THR A 115 -20.31 -13.34 -1.12
N ILE A 116 -21.03 -13.18 -2.22
CA ILE A 116 -20.84 -12.04 -3.13
C ILE A 116 -21.04 -10.71 -2.39
N ARG A 117 -22.01 -10.68 -1.46
CA ARG A 117 -22.30 -9.52 -0.62
C ARG A 117 -21.20 -9.25 0.42
N ASP A 118 -20.66 -10.29 1.05
CA ASP A 118 -19.51 -10.13 1.97
C ASP A 118 -18.32 -9.53 1.24
N PHE A 119 -18.06 -10.01 0.02
CA PHE A 119 -17.00 -9.48 -0.81
C PHE A 119 -17.23 -8.00 -1.18
N ALA A 120 -18.49 -7.57 -1.40
CA ALA A 120 -18.82 -6.16 -1.60
C ALA A 120 -18.51 -5.30 -0.37
N ILE A 121 -18.85 -5.78 0.83
CA ILE A 121 -18.56 -5.10 2.09
C ILE A 121 -17.04 -4.93 2.25
N ILE A 122 -16.26 -5.97 1.95
CA ILE A 122 -14.80 -5.94 2.00
C ILE A 122 -14.24 -4.97 0.95
N SER A 123 -14.78 -5.00 -0.26
CA SER A 123 -14.39 -4.10 -1.36
C SER A 123 -14.55 -2.62 -0.96
N VAL A 124 -15.59 -2.28 -0.21
CA VAL A 124 -15.82 -0.91 0.28
C VAL A 124 -14.98 -0.60 1.51
N LYS A 125 -14.99 -1.46 2.53
CA LYS A 125 -14.37 -1.17 3.83
C LYS A 125 -12.86 -1.27 3.81
N GLU A 126 -12.32 -2.30 3.18
CA GLU A 126 -10.90 -2.62 3.17
C GLU A 126 -10.22 -2.03 1.92
N LEU A 127 -10.80 -2.25 0.73
CA LEU A 127 -10.21 -1.82 -0.55
C LEU A 127 -10.51 -0.36 -0.91
N LYS A 128 -11.36 0.30 -0.11
CA LYS A 128 -11.77 1.71 -0.26
C LYS A 128 -12.41 2.02 -1.62
N LEU A 129 -13.06 1.03 -2.24
CA LEU A 129 -13.86 1.25 -3.44
C LEU A 129 -15.14 2.02 -3.09
N THR A 130 -15.64 2.80 -4.05
CA THR A 130 -16.77 3.70 -3.82
C THR A 130 -18.06 2.91 -3.54
N PRO A 131 -18.72 3.08 -2.36
CA PRO A 131 -19.93 2.32 -2.01
C PRO A 131 -21.07 2.49 -3.02
N ALA A 132 -21.25 3.72 -3.51
CA ALA A 132 -22.28 4.07 -4.50
C ALA A 132 -22.09 3.37 -5.85
N SER A 133 -20.88 2.90 -6.16
CA SER A 133 -20.59 2.11 -7.36
C SER A 133 -20.71 0.60 -7.07
N ILE A 134 -20.12 0.15 -5.97
CA ILE A 134 -20.01 -1.29 -5.64
C ILE A 134 -21.37 -1.92 -5.32
N TYR A 135 -22.14 -1.33 -4.41
CA TYR A 135 -23.35 -2.00 -3.94
C TYR A 135 -24.42 -2.19 -5.03
N PRO A 136 -24.73 -1.20 -5.87
CA PRO A 136 -25.68 -1.40 -6.96
C PRO A 136 -25.21 -2.47 -7.97
N PHE A 137 -23.93 -2.45 -8.35
CA PHE A 137 -23.37 -3.46 -9.26
C PHE A 137 -23.48 -4.87 -8.67
N ILE A 138 -23.04 -5.05 -7.43
CA ILE A 138 -23.06 -6.35 -6.77
C ILE A 138 -24.49 -6.85 -6.56
N GLN A 139 -25.40 -5.96 -6.17
CA GLN A 139 -26.82 -6.32 -6.02
C GLN A 139 -27.42 -6.80 -7.34
N GLN A 140 -27.11 -6.13 -8.45
CA GLN A 140 -27.55 -6.54 -9.78
C GLN A 140 -26.99 -7.93 -10.14
N VAL A 141 -25.69 -8.15 -9.93
CA VAL A 141 -25.03 -9.46 -10.15
C VAL A 141 -25.63 -10.56 -9.27
N GLU A 142 -25.91 -10.28 -8.00
CA GLU A 142 -26.51 -11.22 -7.06
C GLU A 142 -27.93 -11.62 -7.51
N GLN A 143 -28.73 -10.65 -7.98
CA GLN A 143 -30.05 -10.91 -8.57
C GLN A 143 -29.97 -11.76 -9.82
N ILE A 144 -28.94 -11.57 -10.65
CA ILE A 144 -28.72 -12.37 -11.86
C ILE A 144 -28.34 -13.82 -11.52
N ILE A 145 -27.39 -14.02 -10.59
CA ILE A 145 -26.85 -15.33 -10.25
C ILE A 145 -27.86 -16.17 -9.45
N TYR A 146 -28.67 -15.54 -8.59
CA TYR A 146 -29.61 -16.25 -7.71
C TYR A 146 -31.09 -16.06 -8.06
N GLY A 147 -31.43 -15.12 -8.93
CA GLY A 147 -32.82 -14.82 -9.31
C GLY A 147 -33.41 -15.89 -10.21
N LYS A 148 -34.39 -16.63 -9.70
CA LYS A 148 -35.21 -17.55 -10.51
C LYS A 148 -36.61 -16.97 -10.74
N PRO A 149 -37.20 -17.13 -11.93
CA PRO A 149 -36.63 -17.67 -13.17
C PRO A 149 -35.73 -16.68 -13.92
N PHE A 150 -34.72 -17.21 -14.63
CA PHE A 150 -33.73 -16.43 -15.39
C PHE A 150 -34.34 -15.84 -16.65
N LYS A 151 -34.97 -14.67 -16.54
CA LYS A 151 -35.37 -13.84 -17.69
C LYS A 151 -34.46 -12.62 -17.78
N ILE A 152 -33.17 -12.86 -18.00
CA ILE A 152 -32.19 -11.78 -18.19
C ILE A 152 -32.37 -11.22 -19.59
N THR A 153 -32.55 -9.91 -19.67
CA THR A 153 -32.70 -9.19 -20.92
C THR A 153 -31.39 -8.54 -21.34
N GLU A 154 -31.29 -8.11 -22.60
CA GLU A 154 -30.16 -7.29 -23.03
C GLU A 154 -30.07 -5.96 -22.25
N GLU A 155 -31.22 -5.41 -21.84
CA GLU A 155 -31.25 -4.21 -21.00
C GLU A 155 -30.56 -4.45 -19.66
N ASP A 156 -30.82 -5.59 -19.01
CA ASP A 156 -30.14 -5.98 -17.77
C ASP A 156 -28.63 -6.10 -17.98
N PHE A 157 -28.20 -6.61 -19.15
CA PHE A 157 -26.79 -6.71 -19.49
C PHE A 157 -26.12 -5.33 -19.57
N TYR A 158 -26.68 -4.42 -20.38
CA TYR A 158 -26.11 -3.08 -20.55
C TYR A 158 -26.15 -2.28 -19.25
N LYS A 159 -27.25 -2.36 -18.49
CA LYS A 159 -27.36 -1.73 -17.17
C LYS A 159 -26.28 -2.25 -16.21
N THR A 160 -26.02 -3.55 -16.20
CA THR A 160 -24.96 -4.13 -15.35
C THR A 160 -23.58 -3.64 -15.77
N CYS A 161 -23.34 -3.52 -17.08
CA CYS A 161 -22.11 -2.96 -17.63
C CYS A 161 -21.91 -1.47 -17.29
N GLU A 162 -23.00 -0.70 -17.30
CA GLU A 162 -22.99 0.71 -16.90
C GLU A 162 -22.64 0.85 -15.40
N LEU A 163 -23.24 0.05 -14.54
CA LEU A 163 -22.91 -0.02 -13.11
C LEU A 163 -21.45 -0.44 -12.87
N PHE A 164 -20.90 -1.28 -13.74
CA PHE A 164 -19.51 -1.72 -13.67
C PHE A 164 -18.51 -0.66 -14.13
N SER A 165 -18.86 0.20 -15.09
CA SER A 165 -17.98 1.23 -15.65
C SER A 165 -17.23 2.09 -14.62
N PRO A 166 -17.87 2.69 -13.60
CA PRO A 166 -17.17 3.48 -12.59
C PRO A 166 -16.26 2.63 -11.69
N ILE A 167 -16.54 1.33 -11.51
CA ILE A 167 -15.70 0.40 -10.77
C ILE A 167 -14.46 0.08 -11.60
N TYR A 168 -14.65 -0.23 -12.89
CA TYR A 168 -13.57 -0.49 -13.83
C TYR A 168 -12.59 0.69 -13.87
N PHE A 169 -13.08 1.93 -13.99
CA PHE A 169 -12.21 3.11 -13.95
C PHE A 169 -11.46 3.27 -12.62
N GLN A 170 -12.09 2.98 -11.49
CA GLN A 170 -11.41 3.00 -10.18
C GLN A 170 -10.29 1.95 -10.10
N LEU A 171 -10.47 0.79 -10.74
CA LEU A 171 -9.49 -0.30 -10.74
C LEU A 171 -8.37 -0.05 -11.75
N THR A 172 -8.69 0.33 -12.98
CA THR A 172 -7.76 0.38 -14.12
C THR A 172 -7.30 1.78 -14.51
N ARG A 173 -7.99 2.85 -14.08
CA ARG A 173 -7.84 4.23 -14.61
C ARG A 173 -8.20 4.40 -16.09
N HIS A 174 -8.79 3.39 -16.71
CA HIS A 174 -9.28 3.41 -18.08
C HIS A 174 -10.80 3.38 -18.12
N ASN A 175 -11.41 3.93 -19.16
CA ASN A 175 -12.85 3.85 -19.34
C ASN A 175 -13.26 2.45 -19.78
N PHE A 176 -14.35 1.94 -19.23
CA PHE A 176 -14.93 0.69 -19.69
C PHE A 176 -15.64 0.94 -21.04
N VAL A 177 -15.08 0.40 -22.11
CA VAL A 177 -15.63 0.56 -23.47
C VAL A 177 -16.09 -0.79 -23.98
N LEU A 178 -17.38 -0.91 -24.26
CA LEU A 178 -17.96 -2.03 -24.96
C LEU A 178 -17.98 -1.69 -26.46
N ASN A 179 -16.98 -2.16 -27.21
CA ASN A 179 -16.92 -1.97 -28.66
C ASN A 179 -17.68 -3.10 -29.38
N PHE A 180 -19.00 -3.10 -29.24
CA PHE A 180 -19.87 -4.00 -29.98
C PHE A 180 -21.22 -3.39 -30.31
#